data_AF-D8FCG2-F1
#
_entry.id   AF-D8FCG2-F1
#
_cell.length_a   1.000
_cell.length_b   1.000
_cell.length_c   1.000
_cell.angle_alpha   90.00
_cell.angle_beta   90.00
_cell.angle_gamma   90.00
#
_symmetry.space_group_name_H-M   'P 1'
#
loop_
_entity.id
_entity.type
_entity.pdbx_description
1 polymer ?
#
loop_
_entity_poly.entity_id
_entity_poly.type
_entity_poly.pdbx_seq_one_letter_code
_entity_poly.pdbx_strand_id
1 'polypeptide(L)' 'MPRNSKNTKFVQAVAEMNVKLTMQKLRDRSVVLHEMLDKGEIGMIGAMYDVGTGTVKFYK' A
#
# COMPACT_ATOMS: atom_id res chain seq x y z
N MET A 1 -1.01 -0.84 24.70
CA MET A 1 0.22 -0.15 24.20
C MET A 1 -0.18 1.17 23.54
N PRO A 2 0.53 2.30 23.77
CA PRO A 2 0.07 3.62 23.34
C PRO A 2 0.15 3.80 21.82
N ARG A 3 -0.90 4.37 21.22
CA ARG A 3 -1.01 4.73 19.80
C ARG A 3 -0.55 6.17 19.59
N ASN A 4 0.74 6.44 19.73
CA ASN A 4 1.30 7.79 19.53
C ASN A 4 2.40 7.79 18.46
N SER A 5 2.63 8.96 17.86
CA SER A 5 3.59 9.21 16.77
C SER A 5 5.06 8.99 17.17
N LYS A 6 5.35 8.75 18.45
CA LYS A 6 6.68 8.34 18.93
C LYS A 6 6.92 6.84 18.76
N ASN A 7 5.89 6.04 18.48
CA ASN A 7 6.02 4.60 18.25
C ASN A 7 6.17 4.32 16.74
N THR A 8 7.42 4.28 16.28
CA THR A 8 7.78 4.04 14.88
C THR A 8 7.16 2.75 14.33
N LYS A 9 7.04 1.68 15.13
CA LYS A 9 6.37 0.44 14.72
C LYS A 9 4.88 0.64 14.46
N PHE A 10 4.20 1.44 15.29
CA PHE A 10 2.78 1.74 15.11
C PHE A 10 2.54 2.61 13.87
N VAL A 11 3.34 3.66 13.68
CA VAL A 11 3.25 4.54 12.50
C VAL A 11 3.52 3.77 11.21
N GLN A 12 4.53 2.89 11.21
CA GLN A 12 4.81 2.02 10.07
C GLN A 12 3.63 1.10 9.75
N ALA A 13 3.05 0.43 10.76
CA ALA A 13 1.89 -0.44 10.56
C ALA A 13 0.67 0.31 9.99
N VAL A 14 0.44 1.55 10.43
CA VAL A 14 -0.63 2.39 9.89
C VAL A 14 -0.35 2.78 8.43
N ALA A 15 0.89 3.14 8.10
CA ALA A 15 1.28 3.46 6.73
C ALA A 15 1.10 2.24 5.79
N GLU A 16 1.52 1.06 6.22
CA GLU A 16 1.30 -0.19 5.49
C GLU A 16 -0.18 -0.49 5.27
N MET A 17 -1.01 -0.27 6.29
CA MET A 17 -2.46 -0.44 6.16
C MET A 17 -3.06 0.56 5.17
N ASN A 18 -2.58 1.80 5.15
CA ASN A 18 -3.06 2.82 4.22
C ASN A 18 -2.73 2.45 2.76
N VAL A 19 -1.55 1.88 2.49
CA VAL A 19 -1.20 1.35 1.16
C VAL A 19 -2.19 0.26 0.73
N LYS A 20 -2.42 -0.74 1.58
CA LYS A 20 -3.36 -1.84 1.31
C LYS A 20 -4.78 -1.35 1.04
N LEU A 21 -5.30 -0.46 1.90
CA LEU A 21 -6.63 0.11 1.74
C LEU A 21 -6.76 0.94 0.46
N THR A 22 -5.71 1.64 0.06
CA THR A 22 -5.72 2.45 -1.16
C THR A 22 -5.71 1.56 -2.40
N MET A 23 -4.89 0.51 -2.43
CA MET A 23 -4.91 -0.49 -3.50
C MET A 23 -6.30 -1.12 -3.66
N GLN A 24 -6.92 -1.53 -2.55
CA GLN A 24 -8.27 -2.07 -2.56
C GLN A 24 -9.27 -1.05 -3.11
N LYS A 25 -9.23 0.21 -2.67
CA LYS A 25 -10.12 1.27 -3.19
C LYS A 25 -9.92 1.52 -4.69
N LEU A 26 -8.69 1.46 -5.19
CA LEU A 26 -8.43 1.62 -6.63
C LEU A 26 -9.07 0.50 -7.44
N ARG A 27 -8.97 -0.74 -6.95
CA ARG A 27 -9.64 -1.90 -7.56
C ARG A 27 -11.16 -1.77 -7.47
N ASP A 28 -11.70 -1.42 -6.31
CA ASP A 28 -13.15 -1.42 -6.06
C ASP A 28 -13.88 -0.24 -6.73
N ARG A 29 -13.21 0.91 -6.93
CA ARG A 29 -13.84 2.13 -7.45
C ARG A 29 -13.66 2.35 -8.94
N SER A 30 -12.75 1.63 -9.59
CA SER A 30 -12.47 1.79 -11.01
C SER A 30 -12.75 0.49 -11.75
N VAL A 31 -13.88 0.47 -12.46
CA VAL A 31 -14.27 -0.68 -13.31
C VAL A 31 -13.19 -0.96 -14.36
N VAL A 32 -12.60 0.08 -14.95
CA VAL A 32 -11.53 -0.07 -15.94
C VAL A 32 -10.30 -0.74 -15.35
N LEU A 33 -9.78 -0.23 -14.22
CA LEU A 33 -8.59 -0.82 -13.60
C LEU A 33 -8.87 -2.24 -13.08
N HIS A 34 -10.07 -2.48 -12.55
CA HIS A 34 -10.52 -3.80 -12.12
C HIS A 34 -10.49 -4.80 -13.27
N GLU A 35 -11.11 -4.46 -14.40
CA GLU A 35 -11.12 -5.31 -15.58
C GLU A 35 -9.71 -5.57 -16.12
N MET A 36 -8.87 -4.52 -16.20
CA MET A 36 -7.49 -4.68 -16.68
C MET A 36 -6.64 -5.56 -15.76
N LEU A 37 -6.85 -5.49 -14.44
CA LEU A 37 -6.21 -6.38 -13.47
C LEU A 37 -6.71 -7.83 -13.62
N ASP A 38 -8.02 -8.02 -13.76
CA ASP A 38 -8.63 -9.35 -13.87
C ASP A 38 -8.29 -10.03 -15.21
N LYS A 39 -8.13 -9.24 -16.29
CA LYS A 39 -7.62 -9.70 -17.60
C LYS A 39 -6.09 -9.91 -17.60
N GLY A 40 -5.39 -9.49 -16.55
CA GLY A 40 -3.92 -9.60 -16.46
C GLY A 40 -3.17 -8.64 -17.38
N GLU A 41 -3.83 -7.62 -17.91
CA GLU A 41 -3.23 -6.59 -18.77
C GLU A 41 -2.29 -5.68 -17.96
N ILE A 42 -2.61 -5.49 -16.68
CA ILE A 42 -1.78 -4.75 -15.72
C ILE A 42 -1.65 -5.52 -14.40
N GLY A 43 -0.57 -5.24 -13.66
CA GLY A 43 -0.38 -5.70 -12.29
C GLY A 43 -0.44 -4.55 -11.29
N MET A 44 -0.73 -4.85 -10.03
CA MET A 44 -0.71 -3.87 -8.94
C MET A 44 0.10 -4.41 -7.77
N ILE A 45 1.05 -3.63 -7.28
CA ILE A 45 1.87 -3.96 -6.11
C ILE A 45 1.97 -2.74 -5.19
N GLY A 46 1.80 -2.96 -3.90
CA GLY A 46 2.01 -1.90 -2.90
C GLY A 46 3.48 -1.73 -2.61
N ALA A 47 3.92 -0.52 -2.31
CA ALA A 47 5.31 -0.27 -1.92
C ALA A 47 5.40 0.80 -0.84
N MET A 48 6.42 0.69 0.01
CA MET A 48 6.82 1.71 0.96
C MET A 48 8.25 2.11 0.65
N TYR A 49 8.46 3.41 0.55
CA TYR A 49 9.76 4.00 0.32
C TYR A 49 10.35 4.48 1.64
N ASP A 50 11.58 4.04 1.94
CA ASP A 50 12.35 4.51 3.08
C ASP A 50 13.24 5.69 2.63
N VAL A 51 12.91 6.89 3.12
CA VAL A 51 13.62 8.12 2.75
C VAL A 51 15.04 8.18 3.32
N GLY A 52 15.31 7.46 4.41
CA GLY A 52 16.62 7.44 5.06
C GLY A 52 17.62 6.51 4.36
N THR A 53 17.14 5.40 3.79
CA THR A 53 17.99 4.42 3.10
C THR A 53 17.87 4.46 1.58
N GLY A 54 16.84 5.12 1.04
CA GLY A 54 16.49 5.09 -0.38
C GLY A 54 15.91 3.75 -0.84
N THR A 55 15.64 2.82 0.07
CA THR A 55 15.18 1.47 -0.27
C THR A 55 13.66 1.44 -0.46
N VAL A 56 13.21 0.65 -1.43
CA VAL A 56 11.78 0.35 -1.63
C VAL A 56 11.47 -1.05 -1.12
N LYS A 57 10.48 -1.17 -0.24
CA LYS A 57 9.93 -2.44 0.19
C LYS A 57 8.59 -2.67 -0.49
N PHE A 58 8.49 -3.76 -1.26
CA PHE A 58 7.26 -4.15 -1.93
C PHE A 58 6.42 -5.09 -1.05
N TYR A 59 5.10 -4.91 -1.10
CA TYR A 59 4.11 -5.73 -0.40
C TYR A 59 3.42 -6.64 -1.41
N LYS A 60 3.33 -7.93 -1.11
CA LYS A 60 2.45 -8.88 -1.80
C LYS A 60 1.06 -8.86 -1.19
#